data_AF-A0A524HQR3-F1
#
_entry.id   AF-A0A524HQR3-F1
#
_cell.length_a   1.000
_cell.length_b   1.000
_cell.length_c   1.000
_cell.angle_alpha   90.00
_cell.angle_beta   90.00
_cell.angle_gamma   90.00
#
_symmetry.space_group_name_H-M   'P 1'
#
loop_
_entity.id
_entity.type
_entity.pdbx_description
1 polymer ?
#
loop_
_entity_poly.entity_id
_entity_poly.type
_entity_poly.pdbx_seq_one_letter_code
_entity_poly.pdbx_strand_id
1 'polypeptide(L)'
;GMAGYREEAAFATWVHSIVARAAVDHLRKQKRWRVEAQVAYANLCAGSEELSGEVVAAASAPDFAYEVREHISYCFACVGRSLPPDEQAALVMRDVMDLSAKETSTVLGISDSVLRHRLAAARTAMQDRYAGLCALLSKQGICHQCEGLKMLAPEDKRGGPFPDVSDYAERAAVAREAEPGSMATLHDIFWRRTKEAEDTGAGSTTPDSGCGEDADD
;
A
#
# COMPACT_ATOMS: atom_id res chain seq x y z
N GLY A 1 25.32 17.50 -8.63
CA GLY A 1 26.51 17.10 -9.41
C GLY A 1 27.19 15.93 -8.74
N MET A 2 27.93 15.10 -9.48
CA MET A 2 28.54 13.83 -9.05
C MET A 2 29.70 13.97 -8.04
N ALA A 3 29.88 15.13 -7.42
CA ALA A 3 31.05 15.48 -6.60
C ALA A 3 31.22 14.63 -5.32
N GLY A 4 30.29 13.71 -5.02
CA GLY A 4 30.32 12.84 -3.84
C GLY A 4 30.42 11.33 -4.12
N TYR A 5 30.50 10.90 -5.38
CA TYR A 5 30.71 9.48 -5.70
C TYR A 5 32.21 9.15 -5.62
N ARG A 6 32.57 8.16 -4.80
CA ARG A 6 33.97 7.79 -4.52
C ARG A 6 34.39 6.43 -5.09
N GLU A 7 33.57 5.80 -5.95
CA GLU A 7 33.82 4.47 -6.54
C GLU A 7 34.01 3.31 -5.54
N GLU A 8 33.85 3.55 -4.24
CA GLU A 8 33.91 2.54 -3.16
C GLU A 8 32.70 1.58 -3.18
N ALA A 9 31.67 1.88 -3.97
CA ALA A 9 30.50 1.04 -4.20
C ALA A 9 30.06 1.15 -5.66
N ALA A 10 29.29 0.18 -6.17
CA ALA A 10 28.68 0.29 -7.48
C ALA A 10 27.80 1.55 -7.58
N PHE A 11 27.80 2.21 -8.75
CA PHE A 11 27.08 3.47 -8.95
C PHE A 11 25.58 3.36 -8.61
N ALA A 12 24.94 2.25 -9.00
CA ALA A 12 23.54 1.98 -8.68
C ALA A 12 23.29 1.93 -7.15
N THR A 13 24.18 1.28 -6.39
CA THR A 13 24.10 1.24 -4.93
C THR A 13 24.22 2.64 -4.32
N TRP A 14 25.13 3.47 -4.85
CA TRP A 14 25.29 4.85 -4.38
C TRP A 14 24.05 5.71 -4.64
N VAL A 15 23.44 5.59 -5.83
CA VAL A 15 22.17 6.28 -6.15
C VAL A 15 21.04 5.77 -5.25
N HIS A 16 20.91 4.45 -5.08
CA HIS A 16 19.93 3.85 -4.18
C HIS A 16 20.08 4.36 -2.74
N SER A 17 21.30 4.52 -2.22
CA SER A 17 21.54 5.11 -0.91
C SER A 17 21.02 6.55 -0.79
N ILE A 18 21.20 7.37 -1.82
CA ILE A 18 20.72 8.77 -1.81
C ILE A 18 19.19 8.79 -1.82
N VAL A 19 18.58 8.05 -2.75
CA VAL A 19 17.12 7.99 -2.90
C VAL A 19 16.47 7.42 -1.63
N ALA A 20 17.01 6.33 -1.10
CA ALA A 20 16.55 5.70 0.13
C ALA A 20 16.58 6.66 1.32
N ARG A 21 17.70 7.35 1.54
CA ARG A 21 17.84 8.30 2.66
C ARG A 21 16.87 9.47 2.51
N ALA A 22 16.78 10.04 1.31
CA ALA A 22 15.83 11.11 1.02
C ALA A 22 14.37 10.67 1.26
N ALA A 23 14.01 9.47 0.82
CA ALA A 23 12.67 8.91 1.03
C ALA A 23 12.40 8.65 2.53
N VAL A 24 13.33 8.03 3.26
CA VAL A 24 13.20 7.81 4.70
C VAL A 24 13.07 9.13 5.46
N ASP A 25 13.92 10.11 5.16
CA ASP A 25 13.87 11.43 5.80
C ASP A 25 12.58 12.19 5.46
N HIS A 26 12.06 12.01 4.25
CA HIS A 26 10.73 12.50 3.90
C HIS A 26 9.66 11.83 4.77
N LEU A 27 9.64 10.50 4.85
CA LEU A 27 8.66 9.73 5.62
C LEU A 27 8.72 10.04 7.13
N ARG A 28 9.91 10.31 7.68
CA ARG A 28 10.09 10.74 9.09
C ARG A 28 9.43 12.09 9.41
N LYS A 29 9.28 12.96 8.40
CA LYS A 29 8.58 14.24 8.54
C LYS A 29 7.07 14.12 8.33
N GLN A 30 6.62 13.00 7.77
CA GLN A 30 5.20 12.75 7.57
C GLN A 30 4.58 12.11 8.81
N LYS A 31 3.31 12.41 9.06
CA LYS A 31 2.49 11.67 10.01
C LYS A 31 2.34 10.22 9.52
N ARG A 32 2.50 9.25 10.43
CA ARG A 32 2.14 7.86 10.14
C ARG A 32 0.64 7.75 10.00
N TRP A 33 0.19 6.95 9.05
CA TRP A 33 -1.23 6.72 8.84
C TRP A 33 -1.79 5.80 9.93
N ARG A 34 -3.09 5.95 10.21
CA ARG A 34 -3.88 4.93 10.92
C ARG A 34 -3.84 3.62 10.11
N VAL A 35 -3.99 2.49 10.79
CA VAL A 35 -4.01 1.18 10.10
C VAL A 35 -5.22 1.10 9.16
N GLU A 36 -6.33 1.67 9.59
CA GLU A 36 -7.63 1.70 8.90
C GLU A 36 -7.79 2.93 8.00
N ALA A 37 -6.71 3.58 7.57
CA ALA A 37 -6.76 4.82 6.76
C ALA A 37 -7.64 4.67 5.50
N GLN A 38 -7.57 3.50 4.85
CA GLN A 38 -8.42 3.20 3.68
C GLN A 38 -9.91 3.12 4.05
N VAL A 39 -10.25 2.59 5.23
CA VAL A 39 -11.64 2.54 5.73
C VAL A 39 -12.12 3.95 6.05
N ALA A 40 -11.28 4.76 6.70
CA ALA A 40 -11.60 6.16 6.99
C ALA A 40 -11.90 6.98 5.74
N TYR A 41 -11.12 6.81 4.68
CA TYR A 41 -11.43 7.44 3.40
C TYR A 41 -12.69 6.85 2.75
N ALA A 42 -12.88 5.53 2.76
CA ALA A 42 -14.10 4.93 2.20
C ALA A 42 -15.39 5.44 2.86
N ASN A 43 -15.39 5.61 4.18
CA ASN A 43 -16.52 6.20 4.90
C ASN A 43 -16.78 7.65 4.49
N LEU A 44 -15.73 8.47 4.35
CA LEU A 44 -15.86 9.83 3.82
C LEU A 44 -16.41 9.83 2.39
N CYS A 45 -15.94 8.91 1.55
CA CYS A 45 -16.37 8.75 0.17
C CYS A 45 -17.85 8.34 0.07
N ALA A 46 -18.30 7.42 0.92
CA ALA A 46 -19.69 6.97 0.97
C ALA A 46 -20.66 8.11 1.38
N GLY A 47 -20.21 9.03 2.24
CA GLY A 47 -20.99 10.18 2.70
C GLY A 47 -20.89 11.43 1.81
N SER A 48 -20.21 11.38 0.66
CA SER A 48 -19.93 12.56 -0.17
C SER A 48 -20.15 12.29 -1.66
N GLU A 49 -21.10 13.00 -2.27
CA GLU A 49 -21.34 12.95 -3.72
C GLU A 49 -20.13 13.43 -4.53
N GLU A 50 -19.37 14.42 -4.04
CA GLU A 50 -18.16 14.89 -4.71
C GLU A 50 -17.09 13.78 -4.76
N LEU A 51 -16.80 13.17 -3.62
CA LEU A 51 -15.77 12.13 -3.52
C LEU A 51 -16.17 10.87 -4.29
N SER A 52 -17.42 10.43 -4.13
CA SER A 52 -17.94 9.27 -4.86
C SER A 52 -18.04 9.53 -6.36
N GLY A 53 -18.40 10.74 -6.79
CA GLY A 53 -18.41 11.15 -8.19
C GLY A 53 -17.03 11.06 -8.84
N GLU A 54 -15.96 11.44 -8.13
CA GLU A 54 -14.58 11.30 -8.61
C GLU A 54 -14.19 9.82 -8.82
N VAL A 55 -14.58 8.94 -7.89
CA VAL A 55 -14.35 7.50 -7.98
C VAL A 55 -15.13 6.86 -9.13
N VAL A 56 -16.41 7.18 -9.26
CA VAL A 56 -17.28 6.67 -10.35
C VAL A 56 -16.78 7.12 -11.71
N ALA A 57 -16.34 8.38 -11.84
CA ALA A 57 -15.77 8.89 -13.07
C ALA A 57 -14.50 8.12 -13.48
N ALA A 58 -13.60 7.85 -12.53
CA ALA A 58 -12.41 7.05 -12.79
C ALA A 58 -12.74 5.59 -13.13
N ALA A 59 -13.68 4.96 -12.43
CA ALA A 59 -14.13 3.60 -12.70
C ALA A 59 -14.90 3.45 -14.02
N SER A 60 -15.43 4.56 -14.57
CA SER A 60 -16.13 4.59 -15.85
C SER A 60 -15.20 4.91 -17.02
N ALA A 61 -13.92 5.18 -16.77
CA ALA A 61 -12.98 5.56 -17.82
C ALA A 61 -12.75 4.39 -18.82
N PRO A 62 -12.50 4.68 -20.12
CA PRO A 62 -12.31 3.64 -21.12
C PRO A 62 -11.15 2.69 -20.84
N ASP A 63 -10.08 3.20 -20.23
CA ASP A 63 -8.86 2.49 -19.84
C ASP A 63 -8.97 1.82 -18.46
N PHE A 64 -10.04 2.07 -17.70
CA PHE A 64 -10.26 1.39 -16.44
C PHE A 64 -10.62 -0.08 -16.64
N ALA A 65 -9.95 -0.94 -15.88
CA ALA A 65 -10.33 -2.33 -15.64
C ALA A 65 -9.87 -2.70 -14.23
N TYR A 66 -10.69 -3.46 -13.51
CA TYR A 66 -10.34 -3.92 -12.18
C TYR A 66 -9.24 -4.98 -12.26
N GLU A 67 -8.10 -4.69 -11.65
CA GLU A 67 -6.97 -5.60 -11.50
C GLU A 67 -6.63 -5.73 -10.01
N VAL A 68 -6.92 -6.91 -9.47
CA VAL A 68 -6.78 -7.18 -8.03
C VAL A 68 -5.34 -7.07 -7.52
N ARG A 69 -4.35 -7.51 -8.29
CA ARG A 69 -2.93 -7.48 -7.92
C ARG A 69 -2.43 -6.03 -7.84
N GLU A 70 -2.82 -5.17 -8.78
CA GLU A 70 -2.58 -3.72 -8.71
C GLU A 70 -3.19 -3.15 -7.41
N HIS A 71 -4.44 -3.49 -7.11
CA HIS A 71 -5.10 -2.97 -5.91
C HIS A 71 -4.52 -3.54 -4.59
N ILE A 72 -4.06 -4.80 -4.56
CA ILE A 72 -3.34 -5.36 -3.42
C ILE A 72 -2.02 -4.63 -3.20
N SER A 73 -1.29 -4.29 -4.27
CA SER A 73 -0.06 -3.49 -4.19
C SER A 73 -0.34 -2.10 -3.61
N TYR A 74 -1.41 -1.45 -4.06
CA TYR A 74 -1.91 -0.20 -3.46
C TYR A 74 -2.21 -0.35 -1.96
N CYS A 75 -2.95 -1.40 -1.56
CA CYS A 75 -3.23 -1.67 -0.15
C CYS A 75 -1.94 -1.88 0.67
N PHE A 76 -0.93 -2.54 0.07
CA PHE A 76 0.38 -2.74 0.69
C PHE A 76 1.13 -1.45 0.95
N ALA A 77 1.13 -0.54 -0.01
CA ALA A 77 1.68 0.79 0.19
C ALA A 77 0.95 1.53 1.33
N CYS A 78 -0.38 1.50 1.35
CA CYS A 78 -1.22 2.15 2.37
C CYS A 78 -0.98 1.61 3.78
N VAL A 79 -1.07 0.30 3.99
CA VAL A 79 -0.81 -0.31 5.31
C VAL A 79 0.64 -0.07 5.73
N GLY A 80 1.59 -0.09 4.79
CA GLY A 80 2.98 0.26 5.03
C GLY A 80 3.17 1.67 5.63
N ARG A 81 2.32 2.65 5.30
CA ARG A 81 2.39 4.02 5.86
C ARG A 81 2.11 4.11 7.36
N SER A 82 1.55 3.05 7.97
CA SER A 82 1.35 2.96 9.41
C SER A 82 2.58 2.42 10.16
N LEU A 83 3.61 1.92 9.45
CA LEU A 83 4.87 1.46 10.04
C LEU A 83 5.77 2.65 10.43
N PRO A 84 6.69 2.48 11.40
CA PRO A 84 7.85 3.35 11.55
C PRO A 84 8.60 3.49 10.20
N PRO A 85 9.02 4.70 9.79
CA PRO A 85 9.68 4.93 8.50
C PRO A 85 10.88 4.01 8.23
N ASP A 86 11.67 3.76 9.27
CA ASP A 86 12.87 2.93 9.22
C ASP A 86 12.56 1.43 9.02
N GLU A 87 11.42 0.97 9.54
CA GLU A 87 10.90 -0.39 9.35
C GLU A 87 10.26 -0.53 7.97
N GLN A 88 9.47 0.46 7.55
CA GLN A 88 8.89 0.52 6.21
C GLN A 88 9.97 0.45 5.13
N ALA A 89 11.07 1.20 5.28
CA ALA A 89 12.16 1.21 4.32
C ALA A 89 12.91 -0.14 4.24
N ALA A 90 13.18 -0.77 5.39
CA ALA A 90 13.77 -2.09 5.42
C ALA A 90 12.89 -3.13 4.70
N LEU A 91 11.58 -3.05 4.92
CA LEU A 91 10.60 -3.94 4.32
C LEU A 91 10.48 -3.72 2.81
N VAL A 92 10.33 -2.48 2.34
CA VAL A 92 10.23 -2.17 0.90
C VAL A 92 11.47 -2.66 0.16
N MET A 93 12.67 -2.39 0.68
CA MET A 93 13.91 -2.82 0.02
C MET A 93 14.04 -4.34 -0.09
N ARG A 94 13.64 -5.07 0.96
CA ARG A 94 13.81 -6.54 1.01
C ARG A 94 12.69 -7.30 0.33
N ASP A 95 11.46 -6.86 0.52
CA ASP A 95 10.28 -7.67 0.20
C ASP A 95 9.65 -7.20 -1.12
N VAL A 96 9.79 -5.92 -1.48
CA VAL A 96 9.25 -5.34 -2.73
C VAL A 96 10.35 -5.15 -3.79
N MET A 97 11.48 -4.54 -3.46
CA MET A 97 12.59 -4.30 -4.41
C MET A 97 13.56 -5.49 -4.53
N ASP A 98 13.37 -6.52 -3.70
CA ASP A 98 14.18 -7.76 -3.67
C ASP A 98 15.71 -7.57 -3.50
N LEU A 99 16.15 -6.42 -2.97
CA LEU A 99 17.58 -6.15 -2.71
C LEU A 99 18.12 -7.08 -1.65
N SER A 100 19.32 -7.63 -1.76
CA SER A 100 19.90 -8.51 -0.73
C SER A 100 20.01 -7.84 0.65
N ALA A 101 20.16 -8.63 1.72
CA ALA A 101 20.37 -8.10 3.07
C ALA A 101 21.60 -7.17 3.13
N LYS A 102 22.67 -7.53 2.41
CA LYS A 102 23.91 -6.75 2.38
C LYS A 102 23.75 -5.43 1.62
N GLU A 103 23.07 -5.46 0.48
CA GLU A 103 22.75 -4.23 -0.27
C GLU A 103 21.83 -3.33 0.56
N THR A 104 20.80 -3.89 1.18
CA THR A 104 19.86 -3.15 2.02
C THR A 104 20.56 -2.48 3.20
N SER A 105 21.41 -3.20 3.95
CA SER A 105 22.12 -2.63 5.10
C SER A 105 23.09 -1.53 4.67
N THR A 106 23.74 -1.68 3.52
CA THR A 106 24.60 -0.67 2.89
C THR A 106 23.80 0.56 2.46
N VAL A 107 22.68 0.36 1.77
CA VAL A 107 21.80 1.42 1.28
C VAL A 107 21.26 2.26 2.43
N LEU A 108 20.76 1.60 3.48
CA LEU A 108 20.23 2.25 4.68
C LEU A 108 21.30 2.79 5.64
N GLY A 109 22.57 2.37 5.48
CA GLY A 109 23.66 2.77 6.38
C GLY A 109 23.49 2.23 7.81
N ILE A 110 23.00 0.99 7.95
CA ILE A 110 22.75 0.33 9.23
C ILE A 110 23.51 -1.00 9.32
N SER A 111 23.64 -1.57 10.51
CA SER A 111 24.21 -2.91 10.66
C SER A 111 23.21 -3.99 10.24
N ASP A 112 23.72 -5.15 9.84
CA ASP A 112 22.88 -6.32 9.48
C ASP A 112 21.99 -6.76 10.66
N SER A 113 22.44 -6.56 11.91
CA SER A 113 21.65 -6.83 13.11
C SER A 113 20.45 -5.89 13.23
N VAL A 114 20.66 -4.59 13.00
CA VAL A 114 19.57 -3.59 13.00
C VAL A 114 18.61 -3.84 11.86
N LEU A 115 19.10 -4.19 10.67
CA LEU A 115 18.26 -4.57 9.54
C LEU A 115 17.37 -5.76 9.88
N ARG A 116 17.94 -6.84 10.43
CA ARG A 116 17.19 -8.04 10.82
C ARG A 116 16.07 -7.71 11.81
N HIS A 117 16.35 -6.90 12.82
CA HIS A 117 15.35 -6.49 13.81
C HIS A 117 14.22 -5.67 13.17
N ARG A 118 14.56 -4.66 12.36
CA ARG A 118 13.56 -3.81 11.67
C ARG A 118 12.68 -4.62 10.73
N LEU A 119 13.27 -5.51 9.95
CA LEU A 119 12.54 -6.34 9.00
C LEU A 119 11.59 -7.31 9.71
N ALA A 120 12.04 -7.94 10.80
CA ALA A 120 11.19 -8.81 11.61
C ALA A 120 9.99 -8.04 12.18
N ALA A 121 10.23 -6.88 12.81
CA ALA A 121 9.18 -6.02 13.36
C ALA A 121 8.18 -5.57 12.27
N ALA A 122 8.68 -5.15 11.11
CA ALA A 122 7.85 -4.70 9.99
C ALA A 122 6.94 -5.82 9.48
N ARG A 123 7.48 -7.04 9.29
CA ARG A 123 6.72 -8.19 8.80
C ARG A 123 5.64 -8.62 9.79
N THR A 124 5.97 -8.71 11.09
CA THR A 124 4.97 -9.00 12.14
C THR A 124 3.86 -7.94 12.13
N ALA A 125 4.22 -6.66 12.10
CA ALA A 125 3.24 -5.58 12.06
C ALA A 125 2.35 -5.64 10.81
N MET A 126 2.91 -5.91 9.63
CA MET A 126 2.12 -6.05 8.39
C MET A 126 1.18 -7.26 8.48
N GLN A 127 1.65 -8.40 8.96
CA GLN A 127 0.84 -9.60 9.13
C GLN A 127 -0.37 -9.34 10.06
N ASP A 128 -0.12 -8.77 11.25
CA ASP A 128 -1.16 -8.50 12.24
C ASP A 128 -2.19 -7.49 11.73
N ARG A 129 -1.70 -6.39 11.13
CA ARG A 129 -2.56 -5.33 10.60
C ARG A 129 -3.43 -5.83 9.46
N TYR A 130 -2.88 -6.64 8.56
CA TYR A 130 -3.68 -7.19 7.48
C TYR A 130 -4.69 -8.23 7.94
N ALA A 131 -4.35 -9.05 8.93
CA ALA A 131 -5.28 -10.03 9.48
C ALA A 131 -6.54 -9.35 10.06
N GLY A 132 -6.36 -8.22 10.76
CA GLY A 132 -7.49 -7.43 11.29
C GLY A 132 -8.18 -6.55 10.24
N LEU A 133 -7.45 -6.10 9.21
CA LEU A 133 -8.00 -5.16 8.23
C LEU A 133 -8.68 -5.85 7.05
N CYS A 134 -8.12 -6.89 6.45
CA CYS A 134 -8.52 -7.31 5.10
C CYS A 134 -9.40 -8.57 5.07
N ALA A 135 -10.65 -8.43 4.60
CA ALA A 135 -11.60 -9.54 4.48
C ALA A 135 -11.14 -10.62 3.49
N LEU A 136 -10.44 -10.24 2.41
CA LEU A 136 -9.90 -11.19 1.43
C LEU A 136 -8.88 -12.16 2.06
N LEU A 137 -8.27 -11.80 3.20
CA LEU A 137 -7.32 -12.66 3.90
C LEU A 137 -7.96 -13.55 4.97
N SER A 138 -8.43 -12.92 6.04
CA SER A 138 -8.90 -13.64 7.21
C SER A 138 -10.36 -14.03 7.07
N LYS A 139 -11.11 -13.43 6.15
CA LYS A 139 -12.59 -13.41 6.13
C LYS A 139 -13.23 -12.77 7.35
N GLN A 140 -12.43 -12.26 8.29
CA GLN A 140 -12.87 -11.51 9.47
C GLN A 140 -12.34 -10.06 9.47
N GLY A 141 -11.57 -9.68 8.45
CA GLY A 141 -11.07 -8.31 8.31
C GLY A 141 -12.19 -7.35 7.94
N ILE A 142 -12.09 -6.12 8.43
CA ILE A 142 -13.15 -5.09 8.29
C ILE A 142 -13.26 -4.44 6.90
N CYS A 143 -12.27 -4.62 6.03
CA CYS A 143 -12.17 -3.98 4.72
C CYS A 143 -12.54 -4.95 3.60
N HIS A 144 -13.55 -4.56 2.83
CA HIS A 144 -14.09 -5.29 1.67
C HIS A 144 -13.86 -4.56 0.33
N GLN A 145 -12.99 -3.55 0.29
CA GLN A 145 -12.78 -2.70 -0.90
C GLN A 145 -12.46 -3.48 -2.18
N CYS A 146 -11.74 -4.61 -2.10
CA CYS A 146 -11.45 -5.43 -3.28
C CYS A 146 -12.73 -5.94 -3.96
N GLU A 147 -13.71 -6.37 -3.17
CA GLU A 147 -15.00 -6.86 -3.65
C GLU A 147 -15.87 -5.71 -4.17
N GLY A 148 -16.01 -4.64 -3.39
CA GLY A 148 -16.75 -3.44 -3.81
C GLY A 148 -16.24 -2.85 -5.13
N LEU A 149 -14.92 -2.71 -5.30
CA LEU A 149 -14.31 -2.20 -6.53
C LEU A 149 -14.50 -3.13 -7.72
N LYS A 150 -14.43 -4.44 -7.49
CA LYS A 150 -14.71 -5.42 -8.53
C LYS A 150 -16.16 -5.35 -8.99
N MET A 151 -17.11 -5.13 -8.07
CA MET A 151 -18.53 -4.99 -8.40
C MET A 151 -18.84 -3.68 -9.14
N LEU A 152 -18.15 -2.60 -8.76
CA LEU A 152 -18.24 -1.29 -9.41
C LEU A 152 -17.79 -1.33 -10.88
N ALA A 153 -16.82 -2.19 -11.21
CA ALA A 153 -16.34 -2.34 -12.58
C ALA A 153 -17.41 -2.95 -13.51
N PRO A 154 -17.49 -2.50 -14.79
CA PRO A 154 -18.30 -3.15 -15.82
C PRO A 154 -18.00 -4.65 -15.91
N GLU A 155 -18.99 -5.47 -16.27
CA GLU A 155 -18.89 -6.94 -16.22
C GLU A 155 -17.69 -7.49 -17.00
N ASP A 156 -17.42 -6.94 -18.18
CA ASP A 156 -16.29 -7.28 -19.06
C ASP A 156 -14.93 -6.77 -18.53
N LYS A 157 -14.93 -5.97 -17.46
CA LYS A 157 -13.78 -5.30 -16.85
C LYS A 157 -13.55 -5.68 -15.38
N ARG A 158 -14.21 -6.72 -14.87
CA ARG A 158 -14.07 -7.20 -13.48
C ARG A 158 -12.79 -8.01 -13.19
N GLY A 159 -11.94 -8.21 -14.20
CA GLY A 159 -10.70 -8.96 -14.07
C GLY A 159 -10.89 -10.44 -13.70
N GLY A 160 -9.77 -11.11 -13.38
CA GLY A 160 -9.73 -12.52 -12.99
C GLY A 160 -10.22 -12.78 -11.55
N PRO A 161 -10.25 -14.05 -11.11
CA PRO A 161 -10.55 -14.39 -9.72
C PRO A 161 -9.56 -13.75 -8.74
N PHE A 162 -9.98 -13.58 -7.48
CA PHE A 162 -9.06 -13.12 -6.44
C PHE A 162 -7.91 -14.14 -6.28
N PRO A 163 -6.65 -13.69 -6.22
CA PRO A 163 -5.52 -14.57 -6.02
C PRO A 163 -5.57 -15.13 -4.60
N ASP A 164 -5.00 -16.32 -4.42
CA ASP A 164 -4.72 -16.82 -3.08
C ASP A 164 -3.52 -16.03 -2.53
N VAL A 165 -3.79 -15.19 -1.54
CA VAL A 165 -2.81 -14.34 -0.87
C VAL A 165 -2.95 -14.48 0.65
N SER A 166 -3.22 -15.70 1.08
CA SER A 166 -3.54 -16.12 2.45
C SER A 166 -2.54 -15.64 3.51
N ASP A 167 -1.27 -15.40 3.13
CA ASP A 167 -0.24 -14.91 4.03
C ASP A 167 0.52 -13.66 3.54
N TYR A 168 1.40 -13.16 4.43
CA TYR A 168 2.22 -11.99 4.14
C TYR A 168 3.16 -12.17 2.95
N ALA A 169 3.78 -13.34 2.81
CA ALA A 169 4.79 -13.59 1.77
C ALA A 169 4.14 -13.59 0.38
N GLU A 170 2.96 -14.18 0.25
CA GLU A 170 2.17 -14.17 -0.98
C GLU A 170 1.76 -12.74 -1.36
N ARG A 171 1.34 -11.92 -0.38
CA ARG A 171 1.05 -10.50 -0.63
C ARG A 171 2.27 -9.68 -1.02
N ALA A 172 3.40 -9.92 -0.36
CA ALA A 172 4.64 -9.25 -0.71
C ALA A 172 5.09 -9.61 -2.15
N ALA A 173 4.89 -10.85 -2.57
CA ALA A 173 5.12 -11.27 -3.94
C ALA A 173 4.20 -10.54 -4.93
N VAL A 174 2.91 -10.40 -4.61
CA VAL A 174 1.99 -9.58 -5.41
C VAL A 174 2.47 -8.13 -5.50
N ALA A 175 2.85 -7.51 -4.39
CA ALA A 175 3.33 -6.12 -4.38
C ALA A 175 4.64 -5.93 -5.17
N ARG A 176 5.50 -6.95 -5.22
CA ARG A 176 6.75 -6.96 -6.00
C ARG A 176 6.51 -7.05 -7.50
N GLU A 177 5.52 -7.85 -7.91
CA GLU A 177 5.25 -8.18 -9.31
C GLU A 177 4.20 -7.28 -9.96
N ALA A 178 3.41 -6.56 -9.15
CA ALA A 178 2.37 -5.68 -9.64
C ALA A 178 2.96 -4.43 -10.28
N GLU A 179 2.60 -4.19 -11.53
CA GLU A 179 2.89 -2.97 -12.27
C GLU A 179 1.63 -2.09 -12.31
N PRO A 180 1.73 -0.77 -12.15
CA PRO A 180 0.60 0.12 -12.34
C PRO A 180 0.02 -0.04 -13.75
N GLY A 181 -1.30 -0.12 -13.86
CA GLY A 181 -1.96 -0.32 -15.13
C GLY A 181 -3.33 0.31 -15.13
N SER A 182 -4.36 -0.51 -15.34
CA SER A 182 -5.72 -0.06 -15.59
C SER A 182 -6.40 0.56 -14.37
N MET A 183 -5.79 0.47 -13.19
CA MET A 183 -6.30 1.12 -11.97
C MET A 183 -5.51 2.35 -11.53
N ALA A 184 -4.47 2.76 -12.27
CA ALA A 184 -3.53 3.81 -11.84
C ALA A 184 -4.23 5.13 -11.47
N THR A 185 -5.13 5.63 -12.32
CA THR A 185 -5.90 6.87 -12.06
C THR A 185 -6.73 6.77 -10.79
N LEU A 186 -7.36 5.61 -10.55
CA LEU A 186 -8.17 5.39 -9.37
C LEU A 186 -7.30 5.31 -8.09
N HIS A 187 -6.15 4.64 -8.17
CA HIS A 187 -5.20 4.57 -7.05
C HIS A 187 -4.59 5.92 -6.71
N ASP A 188 -4.35 6.78 -7.70
CA ASP A 188 -3.89 8.16 -7.48
C ASP A 188 -4.93 8.97 -6.71
N ILE A 189 -6.21 8.87 -7.08
CA ILE A 189 -7.33 9.48 -6.35
C ILE A 189 -7.34 8.96 -4.92
N PHE A 190 -7.32 7.65 -4.73
CA PHE A 190 -7.37 7.04 -3.40
C PHE A 190 -6.18 7.44 -2.53
N TRP A 191 -4.98 7.44 -3.09
CA TRP A 191 -3.77 7.84 -2.36
C TRP A 191 -3.86 9.29 -1.90
N ARG A 192 -4.21 10.20 -2.83
CA ARG A 192 -4.32 11.63 -2.55
C ARG A 192 -5.39 11.91 -1.49
N ARG A 193 -6.59 11.36 -1.65
CA ARG A 193 -7.71 11.58 -0.72
C ARG A 193 -7.48 10.92 0.64
N THR A 194 -6.89 9.73 0.68
CA THR A 194 -6.49 9.09 1.94
C THR A 194 -5.44 9.93 2.65
N LYS A 195 -4.45 10.47 1.94
CA LYS A 195 -3.46 11.38 2.52
C LYS A 195 -4.11 12.62 3.12
N GLU A 196 -5.00 13.28 2.39
CA GLU A 196 -5.75 14.46 2.87
C GLU A 196 -6.51 14.15 4.17
N ALA A 197 -7.19 12.99 4.23
CA ALA A 197 -7.90 12.53 5.42
C ALA A 197 -6.94 12.26 6.59
N GLU A 198 -5.80 11.61 6.36
CA GLU A 198 -4.84 11.29 7.43
C GLU A 198 -4.10 12.52 7.97
N ASP A 199 -3.79 13.49 7.11
CA ASP A 199 -3.17 14.76 7.50
C ASP A 199 -4.10 15.57 8.40
N THR A 200 -5.42 15.53 8.15
CA THR A 200 -6.44 16.23 8.94
C THR A 200 -7.04 15.40 10.08
N GLY A 201 -6.83 14.08 10.07
CA GLY A 201 -7.47 13.14 11.00
C GLY A 201 -8.96 12.90 10.73
N ALA A 202 -9.43 13.15 9.51
CA ALA A 202 -10.83 12.99 9.11
C ALA A 202 -11.22 11.52 8.85
N GLY A 203 -12.52 11.22 8.97
CA GLY A 203 -13.10 9.91 8.66
C GLY A 203 -13.03 8.91 9.82
N SER A 204 -14.10 8.13 9.99
CA SER A 204 -14.24 7.05 10.98
C SER A 204 -13.36 5.85 10.61
N THR A 205 -12.63 5.26 11.55
CA THR A 205 -11.88 4.00 11.32
C THR A 205 -12.74 2.75 11.49
N THR A 206 -14.01 2.92 11.89
CA THR A 206 -14.98 1.84 11.97
C THR A 206 -15.73 1.80 10.65
N PRO A 207 -15.93 0.65 10.00
CA PRO A 207 -16.74 0.58 8.78
C PRO A 207 -18.16 1.10 9.06
N ASP A 208 -18.60 2.12 8.32
CA ASP A 208 -19.94 2.70 8.49
C ASP A 208 -20.98 2.01 7.57
N SER A 209 -20.53 1.29 6.54
CA SER A 209 -21.33 0.39 5.69
C SER A 209 -20.44 -0.64 5.02
N GLY A 210 -20.94 -1.86 4.82
CA GLY A 210 -20.23 -2.92 4.14
C GLY A 210 -19.93 -2.51 2.70
N CYS A 211 -18.65 -2.24 2.40
CA CYS A 211 -18.18 -2.13 1.01
C CYS A 211 -18.28 -3.51 0.33
N GLY A 212 -19.49 -3.98 0.04
CA GLY A 212 -19.74 -5.30 -0.55
C GLY A 212 -20.38 -6.33 0.38
N GLU A 213 -21.04 -5.91 1.45
CA GLU A 213 -22.11 -6.75 2.00
C GLU A 213 -23.31 -6.65 1.06
N ASP A 214 -23.79 -7.78 0.57
CA ASP A 214 -25.12 -7.83 -0.05
C ASP A 214 -26.11 -7.18 0.92
N ALA A 215 -26.93 -6.26 0.43
CA ALA A 215 -27.90 -5.53 1.23
C ALA A 215 -29.09 -6.40 1.69
N ASP A 216 -28.92 -7.72 1.76
CA ASP A 216 -29.96 -8.69 2.09
C ASP A 216 -29.39 -9.82 2.97
N ASP A 217 -29.70 -9.74 4.27
CA ASP A 217 -30.00 -10.88 5.15
C ASP A 217 -31.18 -10.48 6.06
#